data_AF-A0A347TJ68-F1
#
_entry.id   AF-A0A347TJ68-F1
#
_cell.length_a   1.000
_cell.length_b   1.000
_cell.length_c   1.000
_cell.angle_alpha   90.00
_cell.angle_beta   90.00
_cell.angle_gamma   90.00
#
_symmetry.space_group_name_H-M   'P 1'
#
loop_
_entity.id
_entity.type
_entity.pdbx_description
1 polymer ?
#
loop_
_entity_poly.entity_id
_entity_poly.type
_entity_poly.pdbx_seq_one_letter_code
_entity_poly.pdbx_strand_id
1 'polypeptide(L)'
;MSLLNKAKPIYEYIKLMGFDWFVFRVKYELLKKINYFDKVNNKILKKVSSYDVKNFYYKKIDLVNKDFIGSKSFIEKADNALSGKIFAFSNEYFDYNEDGSINWQMNPISKVKADSAIAWNRLPDFGEYGDIKLIWEASRFPQVYYFINAYSITKDEKYAKECIAQMLEWIEKNPYPLGVNYKCGQEISFRIFAWINALEYFREFFTKEDEQKIVQNIYTSLLRVDANIDYAAKSVKNNHSISEAAGLFIGGLLFPQFKESKYFVEKGLNYLLKETSYQVYSNGSYIQHSFTYQRLALDVLSFVMVVSKEMNYNLPIELEQRHQKMIEFLNSFVQQNGWLPNYGSNDGANLFPLTGDNYRDFRSSLNFASVVNRAYSLFEGHKKLVEFFSLEDKETRELDKKIKFNDGGYYILKNKNFFSFLRCHSYKDRPASNDMFHLDIWSDNKNIFCDAGSYSYNTDKKFKNNFIGVIGHNTVMINNSNQMAQVLNFGYSNWTKAKCIDFDENHFLGENYAYKKEFGVVHERDIKLEDDKIIVIDNIKNIKEDTNIKQIWNTKFDIDKIDEYSLKVDEFIISSNIRHKVETSYISDYYNFYDEGIRIVFEIDTPKDFEIKTIIEKKD
;
A
#
# COMPACT_ATOMS: atom_id res chain seq x y z
N MET A 1 -17.14 17.42 -27.79
CA MET A 1 -16.58 16.04 -27.91
C MET A 1 -17.73 15.05 -28.02
N SER A 2 -17.77 14.24 -29.08
CA SER A 2 -18.87 13.29 -29.31
C SER A 2 -18.94 12.22 -28.20
N LEU A 3 -20.13 11.69 -27.93
CA LEU A 3 -20.36 10.56 -27.02
C LEU A 3 -19.46 9.35 -27.37
N LEU A 4 -19.14 9.16 -28.65
CA LEU A 4 -18.22 8.13 -29.15
C LEU A 4 -16.79 8.28 -28.60
N ASN A 5 -16.29 9.51 -28.46
CA ASN A 5 -14.93 9.76 -27.94
C ASN A 5 -14.81 9.47 -26.45
N LYS A 6 -15.91 9.53 -25.67
CA LYS A 6 -15.92 9.13 -24.25
C LYS A 6 -16.13 7.63 -24.06
N ALA A 7 -16.82 6.95 -24.99
CA ALA A 7 -17.15 5.53 -24.87
C ALA A 7 -15.97 4.60 -25.16
N LYS A 8 -15.10 4.96 -26.13
CA LYS A 8 -13.98 4.10 -26.57
C LYS A 8 -13.00 3.74 -25.44
N PRO A 9 -12.49 4.68 -24.61
CA PRO A 9 -11.56 4.35 -23.53
C PRO A 9 -12.19 3.45 -22.44
N ILE A 10 -13.49 3.65 -22.17
CA ILE A 10 -14.24 2.82 -21.21
C ILE A 10 -14.39 1.39 -21.75
N TYR A 11 -14.71 1.23 -23.03
CA TYR A 11 -14.78 -0.07 -23.68
C TYR A 11 -13.42 -0.79 -23.67
N GLU A 12 -12.33 -0.08 -23.97
CA GLU A 12 -10.97 -0.61 -23.86
C GLU A 12 -10.65 -1.08 -22.43
N TYR A 13 -11.04 -0.31 -21.42
CA TYR A 13 -10.88 -0.70 -20.01
C TYR A 13 -11.68 -1.96 -19.64
N ILE A 14 -12.95 -2.06 -20.07
CA ILE A 14 -13.76 -3.27 -19.85
C ILE A 14 -13.09 -4.50 -20.48
N LYS A 15 -12.55 -4.34 -21.70
CA LYS A 15 -11.84 -5.43 -22.38
C LYS A 15 -10.59 -5.88 -21.61
N LEU A 16 -9.85 -4.93 -21.02
CA LEU A 16 -8.66 -5.23 -20.20
C LEU A 16 -9.01 -5.92 -18.88
N MET A 17 -10.10 -5.52 -18.23
CA MET A 17 -10.55 -6.12 -16.96
C MET A 17 -11.20 -7.50 -17.14
N GLY A 18 -11.72 -7.78 -18.35
CA GLY A 18 -12.32 -9.06 -18.74
C GLY A 18 -13.84 -9.11 -18.57
N PHE A 19 -14.46 -10.07 -19.28
CA PHE A 19 -15.93 -10.22 -19.31
C PHE A 19 -16.51 -10.60 -17.95
N ASP A 20 -15.86 -11.49 -17.20
CA ASP A 20 -16.32 -11.90 -15.87
C ASP A 20 -16.37 -10.73 -14.89
N TRP A 21 -15.38 -9.83 -14.96
CA TRP A 21 -15.37 -8.60 -14.18
C TRP A 21 -16.56 -7.70 -14.54
N PHE A 22 -16.83 -7.53 -15.84
CA PHE A 22 -17.97 -6.74 -16.31
C PHE A 22 -19.31 -7.30 -15.82
N VAL A 23 -19.54 -8.61 -16.01
CA VAL A 23 -20.76 -9.28 -15.56
C VAL A 23 -20.93 -9.14 -14.05
N PHE A 24 -19.85 -9.31 -13.28
CA PHE A 24 -19.88 -9.10 -11.84
C PHE A 24 -20.27 -7.67 -11.46
N ARG A 25 -19.65 -6.65 -12.09
CA ARG A 25 -19.94 -5.23 -11.85
C ARG A 25 -21.40 -4.90 -12.16
N VAL A 26 -21.91 -5.34 -13.31
CA VAL A 26 -23.32 -5.12 -13.70
C VAL A 26 -24.26 -5.77 -12.68
N LYS A 27 -24.02 -7.03 -12.33
CA LYS A 27 -24.79 -7.74 -11.30
C LYS A 27 -24.76 -6.99 -9.97
N TYR A 28 -23.58 -6.56 -9.53
CA TYR A 28 -23.41 -5.84 -8.26
C TYR A 28 -24.20 -4.52 -8.23
N GLU A 29 -24.13 -3.72 -9.30
CA GLU A 29 -24.90 -2.47 -9.38
C GLU A 29 -26.43 -2.73 -9.45
N LEU A 30 -26.87 -3.83 -10.09
CA LEU A 30 -28.28 -4.23 -10.05
C LEU A 30 -28.71 -4.65 -8.63
N LEU A 31 -27.89 -5.40 -7.91
CA LEU A 31 -28.15 -5.80 -6.52
C LEU A 31 -28.29 -4.57 -5.60
N LYS A 32 -27.48 -3.52 -5.82
CA LYS A 32 -27.62 -2.24 -5.11
C LYS A 32 -28.99 -1.59 -5.34
N LYS A 33 -29.49 -1.61 -6.58
CA LYS A 33 -30.78 -0.98 -6.94
C LYS A 33 -32.02 -1.70 -6.37
N ILE A 34 -31.93 -3.01 -6.12
CA ILE A 34 -33.06 -3.81 -5.60
C ILE A 34 -33.01 -4.03 -4.07
N ASN A 35 -32.27 -3.17 -3.34
CA ASN A 35 -32.11 -3.25 -1.88
C ASN A 35 -31.64 -4.63 -1.37
N TYR A 36 -30.85 -5.35 -2.17
CA TYR A 36 -30.35 -6.68 -1.81
C TYR A 36 -29.50 -6.63 -0.54
N PHE A 37 -28.61 -5.63 -0.43
CA PHE A 37 -27.71 -5.48 0.71
C PHE A 37 -28.46 -5.19 2.02
N ASP A 38 -29.62 -4.51 1.97
CA ASP A 38 -30.44 -4.29 3.16
C ASP A 38 -31.04 -5.62 3.67
N LYS A 39 -31.43 -6.52 2.75
CA LYS A 39 -31.90 -7.87 3.11
C LYS A 39 -30.78 -8.70 3.74
N VAL A 40 -29.55 -8.59 3.20
CA VAL A 40 -28.36 -9.24 3.76
C VAL A 40 -28.05 -8.71 5.16
N ASN A 41 -28.03 -7.39 5.35
CA ASN A 41 -27.80 -6.74 6.63
C ASN A 41 -28.85 -7.19 7.67
N ASN A 42 -30.13 -7.23 7.30
CA ASN A 42 -31.21 -7.72 8.17
C ASN A 42 -31.06 -9.20 8.54
N LYS A 43 -30.56 -10.04 7.63
CA LYS A 43 -30.29 -11.46 7.91
C LYS A 43 -29.14 -11.61 8.92
N ILE A 44 -28.10 -10.79 8.81
CA ILE A 44 -26.97 -10.75 9.74
C ILE A 44 -27.46 -10.32 11.13
N LEU A 45 -28.22 -9.22 11.24
CA LEU A 45 -28.79 -8.76 12.50
C LEU A 45 -29.64 -9.83 13.18
N LYS A 46 -30.55 -10.49 12.44
CA LYS A 46 -31.36 -11.58 12.96
C LYS A 46 -30.50 -12.73 13.50
N LYS A 47 -29.47 -13.13 12.74
CA LYS A 47 -28.55 -14.20 13.16
C LYS A 47 -27.83 -13.84 14.46
N VAL A 48 -27.26 -12.63 14.54
CA VAL A 48 -26.55 -12.13 15.74
C VAL A 48 -27.50 -12.06 16.95
N SER A 49 -28.71 -11.50 16.77
CA SER A 49 -29.69 -11.38 17.86
C SER A 49 -30.21 -12.72 18.40
N SER A 50 -30.20 -13.77 17.58
CA SER A 50 -30.61 -15.12 17.96
C SER A 50 -29.50 -15.96 18.59
N TYR A 51 -28.29 -15.42 18.65
CA TYR A 51 -27.11 -16.14 19.13
C TYR A 51 -27.02 -16.01 20.66
N ASP A 52 -26.68 -17.11 21.36
CA ASP A 52 -26.55 -17.07 22.82
C ASP A 52 -25.36 -16.20 23.23
N VAL A 53 -25.62 -15.17 24.04
CA VAL A 53 -24.63 -14.22 24.54
C VAL A 53 -23.48 -14.90 25.27
N LYS A 54 -23.70 -16.08 25.87
CA LYS A 54 -22.65 -16.85 26.56
C LYS A 54 -21.58 -17.37 25.61
N ASN A 55 -21.86 -17.44 24.31
CA ASN A 55 -20.91 -17.89 23.28
C ASN A 55 -20.05 -16.74 22.73
N PHE A 56 -20.30 -15.49 23.13
CA PHE A 56 -19.41 -14.37 22.83
C PHE A 56 -18.30 -14.30 23.89
N TYR A 57 -17.25 -15.09 23.70
CA TYR A 57 -16.07 -15.09 24.57
C TYR A 57 -14.79 -15.22 23.76
N TYR A 58 -13.68 -14.78 24.34
CA TYR A 58 -12.34 -14.89 23.77
C TYR A 58 -11.49 -15.87 24.59
N LYS A 59 -11.06 -16.96 23.94
CA LYS A 59 -10.12 -17.91 24.55
C LYS A 59 -8.71 -17.40 24.34
N LYS A 60 -7.97 -17.21 25.44
CA LYS A 60 -6.55 -16.86 25.42
C LYS A 60 -5.75 -17.90 24.63
N ILE A 61 -4.87 -17.43 23.74
CA ILE A 61 -3.96 -18.27 22.97
C ILE A 61 -2.49 -17.86 23.12
N ASP A 62 -2.16 -16.90 24.00
CA ASP A 62 -0.78 -16.46 24.24
C ASP A 62 -0.09 -15.88 22.98
N LEU A 63 -0.91 -15.26 22.11
CA LEU A 63 -0.50 -14.67 20.82
C LEU A 63 0.58 -13.59 20.95
N VAL A 64 0.58 -12.87 22.06
CA VAL A 64 1.42 -11.69 22.28
C VAL A 64 2.24 -11.83 23.55
N ASN A 65 3.42 -11.25 23.55
CA ASN A 65 4.32 -11.19 24.69
C ASN A 65 3.81 -10.15 25.70
N LYS A 66 3.32 -10.60 26.86
CA LYS A 66 2.89 -9.72 27.97
C LYS A 66 4.02 -8.86 28.54
N ASP A 67 5.25 -9.35 28.45
CA ASP A 67 6.46 -8.67 28.92
C ASP A 67 7.15 -7.86 27.81
N PHE A 68 6.45 -7.65 26.67
CA PHE A 68 6.92 -6.74 25.63
C PHE A 68 7.31 -5.39 26.23
N ILE A 69 8.40 -4.80 25.73
CA ILE A 69 8.85 -3.45 26.10
C ILE A 69 8.89 -2.61 24.84
N GLY A 70 8.01 -1.62 24.78
CA GLY A 70 7.85 -0.69 23.67
C GLY A 70 8.93 0.39 23.59
N SER A 71 8.69 1.38 22.73
CA SER A 71 9.53 2.58 22.61
C SER A 71 8.92 3.80 23.31
N LYS A 72 9.74 4.59 24.03
CA LYS A 72 9.29 5.81 24.74
C LYS A 72 8.61 6.82 23.82
N SER A 73 8.95 6.82 22.53
CA SER A 73 8.31 7.67 21.49
C SER A 73 6.80 7.47 21.36
N PHE A 74 6.25 6.36 21.88
CA PHE A 74 4.80 6.09 21.83
C PHE A 74 4.03 6.66 23.01
N ILE A 75 4.69 7.12 24.09
CA ILE A 75 3.97 7.71 25.24
C ILE A 75 3.17 8.93 24.77
N GLU A 76 3.81 9.82 24.00
CA GLU A 76 3.12 10.99 23.42
C GLU A 76 2.02 10.59 22.42
N LYS A 77 2.24 9.55 21.59
CA LYS A 77 1.21 9.03 20.68
C LYS A 77 0.00 8.51 21.45
N ALA A 78 0.24 7.79 22.55
CA ALA A 78 -0.80 7.25 23.40
C ALA A 78 -1.53 8.37 24.16
N ASP A 79 -0.81 9.32 24.77
CA ASP A 79 -1.41 10.44 25.50
C ASP A 79 -2.28 11.30 24.58
N ASN A 80 -1.83 11.61 23.36
CA ASN A 80 -2.66 12.28 22.36
C ASN A 80 -3.90 11.45 22.00
N ALA A 81 -3.74 10.14 21.82
CA ALA A 81 -4.84 9.24 21.47
C ALA A 81 -5.90 9.10 22.58
N LEU A 82 -5.55 9.35 23.85
CA LEU A 82 -6.54 9.44 24.95
C LEU A 82 -7.60 10.52 24.68
N SER A 83 -7.22 11.59 23.98
CA SER A 83 -8.10 12.72 23.66
C SER A 83 -8.70 12.65 22.26
N GLY A 84 -8.51 11.55 21.52
CA GLY A 84 -8.98 11.44 20.13
C GLY A 84 -8.07 12.11 19.08
N LYS A 85 -6.86 12.53 19.47
CA LYS A 85 -5.83 12.97 18.53
C LYS A 85 -4.97 11.79 18.11
N ILE A 86 -5.27 11.21 16.96
CA ILE A 86 -4.70 9.94 16.50
C ILE A 86 -3.55 10.20 15.52
N PHE A 87 -2.38 9.59 15.77
CA PHE A 87 -1.31 9.54 14.77
C PHE A 87 -1.73 8.58 13.66
N ALA A 88 -1.88 9.09 12.45
CA ALA A 88 -2.60 8.38 11.38
C ALA A 88 -1.82 8.44 10.06
N PHE A 89 -2.04 7.45 9.19
CA PHE A 89 -1.28 7.23 7.94
C PHE A 89 0.24 7.19 8.13
N SER A 90 0.66 6.85 9.36
CA SER A 90 2.04 6.79 9.79
C SER A 90 2.85 8.09 9.60
N ASN A 91 2.19 9.25 9.56
CA ASN A 91 2.84 10.54 9.25
C ASN A 91 2.47 11.67 10.23
N GLU A 92 1.19 11.91 10.46
CA GLU A 92 0.73 13.11 11.18
C GLU A 92 -0.39 12.82 12.17
N TYR A 93 -0.61 13.76 13.09
CA TYR A 93 -1.70 13.68 14.05
C TYR A 93 -2.97 14.32 13.48
N PHE A 94 -4.05 13.54 13.45
CA PHE A 94 -5.37 14.00 13.12
C PHE A 94 -6.25 14.10 14.36
N ASP A 95 -6.96 15.21 14.48
CA ASP A 95 -7.86 15.46 15.59
C ASP A 95 -9.28 15.01 15.24
N TYR A 96 -9.71 13.90 15.86
CA TYR A 96 -11.06 13.35 15.75
C TYR A 96 -11.96 13.74 16.93
N ASN A 97 -11.46 14.55 17.87
CA ASN A 97 -12.23 14.94 19.04
C ASN A 97 -13.44 15.79 18.64
N GLU A 98 -14.59 15.43 19.18
CA GLU A 98 -15.77 16.27 19.26
C GLU A 98 -16.42 16.08 20.62
N ASP A 99 -16.61 17.19 21.34
CA ASP A 99 -17.21 17.23 22.68
C ASP A 99 -16.61 16.24 23.68
N GLY A 100 -15.28 16.03 23.61
CA GLY A 100 -14.55 15.16 24.53
C GLY A 100 -14.55 13.68 24.15
N SER A 101 -15.05 13.32 22.96
CA SER A 101 -15.11 11.94 22.45
C SER A 101 -14.62 11.84 21.00
N ILE A 102 -14.30 10.63 20.53
CA ILE A 102 -13.92 10.43 19.12
C ILE A 102 -15.19 10.45 18.27
N ASN A 103 -15.26 11.37 17.30
CA ASN A 103 -16.28 11.29 16.26
C ASN A 103 -15.84 10.33 15.14
N TRP A 104 -16.32 9.08 15.24
CA TRP A 104 -16.02 7.99 14.30
C TRP A 104 -16.56 8.16 12.88
N GLN A 105 -17.31 9.23 12.60
CA GLN A 105 -17.87 9.54 11.27
C GLN A 105 -17.28 10.83 10.69
N MET A 106 -16.39 11.51 11.42
CA MET A 106 -15.83 12.80 11.02
C MET A 106 -14.57 12.62 10.17
N ASN A 107 -14.50 13.39 9.08
CA ASN A 107 -13.23 13.66 8.43
C ASN A 107 -12.45 14.69 9.27
N PRO A 108 -11.27 14.36 9.81
CA PRO A 108 -10.55 15.24 10.74
C PRO A 108 -9.98 16.51 10.09
N ILE A 109 -9.87 16.55 8.76
CA ILE A 109 -9.37 17.71 8.01
C ILE A 109 -10.50 18.68 7.72
N SER A 110 -11.57 18.21 7.05
CA SER A 110 -12.68 19.07 6.67
C SER A 110 -13.69 19.30 7.81
N LYS A 111 -13.62 18.48 8.87
CA LYS A 111 -14.58 18.41 9.98
C LYS A 111 -16.01 18.08 9.54
N VAL A 112 -16.20 17.64 8.29
CA VAL A 112 -17.49 17.19 7.75
C VAL A 112 -17.70 15.73 8.13
N LYS A 113 -18.93 15.40 8.54
CA LYS A 113 -19.31 14.08 9.02
C LYS A 113 -20.03 13.29 7.94
N ALA A 114 -19.78 11.99 7.88
CA ALA A 114 -20.67 11.08 7.18
C ALA A 114 -21.99 10.92 7.96
N ASP A 115 -23.09 10.72 7.24
CA ASP A 115 -24.41 10.51 7.85
C ASP A 115 -24.47 9.14 8.53
N SER A 116 -24.45 9.15 9.86
CA SER A 116 -24.48 7.96 10.70
C SER A 116 -25.83 7.26 10.76
N ALA A 117 -26.90 7.85 10.20
CA ALA A 117 -28.22 7.24 10.11
C ALA A 117 -28.40 6.44 8.80
N ILE A 118 -27.48 6.61 7.84
CA ILE A 118 -27.54 5.91 6.55
C ILE A 118 -26.74 4.61 6.60
N ALA A 119 -27.29 3.56 6.00
CA ALA A 119 -26.59 2.28 5.89
C ALA A 119 -25.30 2.39 5.04
N TRP A 120 -24.24 1.71 5.47
CA TRP A 120 -22.91 1.74 4.84
C TRP A 120 -22.92 1.51 3.32
N ASN A 121 -23.88 0.72 2.81
CA ASN A 121 -24.00 0.36 1.40
C ASN A 121 -24.53 1.49 0.50
N ARG A 122 -25.01 2.60 1.09
CA ARG A 122 -25.55 3.76 0.38
C ARG A 122 -24.67 5.00 0.45
N LEU A 123 -23.72 5.04 1.38
CA LEU A 123 -22.74 6.12 1.50
C LEU A 123 -21.68 6.01 0.40
N PRO A 124 -21.18 7.09 -0.22
CA PRO A 124 -20.13 7.03 -1.24
C PRO A 124 -18.73 6.81 -0.64
N ASP A 125 -17.71 6.48 -1.46
CA ASP A 125 -16.31 6.51 -1.00
C ASP A 125 -15.74 7.94 -0.99
N PHE A 126 -16.25 8.78 -1.90
CA PHE A 126 -15.93 10.20 -2.01
C PHE A 126 -17.23 10.98 -1.93
N GLY A 127 -17.51 11.61 -0.78
CA GLY A 127 -18.74 12.35 -0.49
C GLY A 127 -18.49 13.81 -0.16
N GLU A 128 -19.49 14.48 0.45
CA GLU A 128 -19.31 15.83 1.01
C GLU A 128 -18.22 15.86 2.10
N TYR A 129 -18.04 14.75 2.82
CA TYR A 129 -16.94 14.54 3.76
C TYR A 129 -15.58 14.30 3.10
N GLY A 130 -15.46 14.38 1.77
CA GLY A 130 -14.22 14.11 1.05
C GLY A 130 -13.88 12.62 1.01
N ASP A 131 -12.61 12.29 1.21
CA ASP A 131 -12.11 10.92 1.23
C ASP A 131 -12.55 10.16 2.48
N ILE A 132 -13.29 9.08 2.29
CA ILE A 132 -13.69 8.18 3.37
C ILE A 132 -12.51 7.57 4.14
N LYS A 133 -11.32 7.45 3.53
CA LYS A 133 -10.13 6.90 4.21
C LYS A 133 -9.74 7.71 5.44
N LEU A 134 -9.89 9.04 5.38
CA LEU A 134 -9.61 9.94 6.50
C LEU A 134 -10.52 9.65 7.70
N ILE A 135 -11.71 9.09 7.48
CA ILE A 135 -12.62 8.63 8.54
C ILE A 135 -12.23 7.21 9.00
N TRP A 136 -11.95 6.31 8.06
CA TRP A 136 -11.65 4.92 8.37
C TRP A 136 -10.38 4.73 9.18
N GLU A 137 -9.39 5.61 9.06
CA GLU A 137 -8.09 5.44 9.71
C GLU A 137 -8.19 5.30 11.23
N ALA A 138 -8.96 6.15 11.92
CA ALA A 138 -9.23 5.98 13.34
C ALA A 138 -9.95 4.65 13.64
N SER A 139 -10.89 4.26 12.77
CA SER A 139 -11.66 3.00 12.90
C SER A 139 -10.87 1.73 12.57
N ARG A 140 -9.61 1.83 12.15
CA ARG A 140 -8.66 0.70 12.08
C ARG A 140 -8.00 0.42 13.43
N PHE A 141 -8.15 1.33 14.41
CA PHE A 141 -7.57 1.24 15.74
C PHE A 141 -6.03 1.20 15.80
N PRO A 142 -5.27 2.03 15.04
CA PRO A 142 -3.81 2.11 15.20
C PRO A 142 -3.41 2.46 16.64
N GLN A 143 -4.25 3.20 17.37
CA GLN A 143 -4.04 3.59 18.76
C GLN A 143 -4.00 2.43 19.74
N VAL A 144 -4.55 1.25 19.43
CA VAL A 144 -4.34 0.04 20.24
C VAL A 144 -2.85 -0.22 20.44
N TYR A 145 -2.06 -0.12 19.37
CA TYR A 145 -0.62 -0.35 19.42
C TYR A 145 0.13 0.76 20.16
N TYR A 146 -0.42 1.98 20.18
CA TYR A 146 0.14 3.10 20.95
C TYR A 146 -0.10 2.90 22.44
N PHE A 147 -1.31 2.51 22.83
CA PHE A 147 -1.65 2.17 24.21
C PHE A 147 -0.85 0.97 24.72
N ILE A 148 -0.72 -0.10 23.93
CA ILE A 148 0.13 -1.26 24.26
C ILE A 148 1.57 -0.80 24.52
N ASN A 149 2.16 -0.02 23.61
CA ASN A 149 3.51 0.49 23.78
C ASN A 149 3.65 1.35 25.05
N ALA A 150 2.77 2.33 25.26
CA ALA A 150 2.88 3.24 26.40
C ALA A 150 2.64 2.51 27.73
N TYR A 151 1.65 1.62 27.82
CA TYR A 151 1.42 0.77 28.99
C TYR A 151 2.64 -0.12 29.27
N SER A 152 3.24 -0.71 28.24
CA SER A 152 4.37 -1.62 28.40
C SER A 152 5.54 -0.99 29.16
N ILE A 153 5.73 0.33 29.01
CA ILE A 153 6.80 1.12 29.62
C ILE A 153 6.38 1.72 30.96
N THR A 154 5.20 2.33 31.00
CA THR A 154 4.74 3.14 32.14
C THR A 154 4.01 2.33 33.20
N LYS A 155 3.39 1.21 32.79
CA LYS A 155 2.42 0.43 33.57
C LYS A 155 1.22 1.24 34.07
N ASP A 156 0.94 2.40 33.46
CA ASP A 156 -0.22 3.22 33.80
C ASP A 156 -1.49 2.62 33.18
N GLU A 157 -2.38 2.13 34.04
CA GLU A 157 -3.64 1.49 33.65
C GLU A 157 -4.55 2.39 32.81
N LYS A 158 -4.35 3.72 32.79
CA LYS A 158 -5.14 4.64 31.95
C LYS A 158 -5.14 4.21 30.48
N TYR A 159 -4.02 3.71 29.97
CA TYR A 159 -3.89 3.29 28.58
C TYR A 159 -4.72 2.04 28.27
N ALA A 160 -4.73 1.07 29.20
CA ALA A 160 -5.55 -0.14 29.06
C ALA A 160 -7.04 0.20 29.15
N LYS A 161 -7.42 1.00 30.16
CA LYS A 161 -8.83 1.42 30.38
C LYS A 161 -9.36 2.22 29.20
N GLU A 162 -8.59 3.16 28.67
CA GLU A 162 -9.00 3.97 27.54
C GLU A 162 -9.07 3.16 26.24
N CYS A 163 -8.15 2.22 26.01
CA CYS A 163 -8.22 1.30 24.88
C CYS A 163 -9.57 0.57 24.84
N ILE A 164 -10.01 0.03 25.99
CA ILE A 164 -11.28 -0.68 26.12
C ILE A 164 -12.46 0.29 25.97
N ALA A 165 -12.40 1.47 26.59
CA ALA A 165 -13.45 2.49 26.49
C ALA A 165 -13.69 2.91 25.03
N GLN A 166 -12.64 3.18 24.26
CA GLN A 166 -12.76 3.55 22.84
C GLN A 166 -13.32 2.41 21.99
N MET A 167 -12.97 1.14 22.29
CA MET A 167 -13.55 -0.01 21.59
C MET A 167 -15.06 -0.12 21.85
N LEU A 168 -15.51 0.05 23.09
CA LEU A 168 -16.93 -0.01 23.46
C LEU A 168 -17.71 1.19 22.92
N GLU A 169 -17.15 2.39 23.01
CA GLU A 169 -17.74 3.59 22.41
C GLU A 169 -17.89 3.44 20.90
N TRP A 170 -16.86 2.91 20.22
CA TRP A 170 -16.96 2.64 18.79
C TRP A 170 -18.14 1.72 18.47
N ILE A 171 -18.38 0.67 19.26
CA ILE A 171 -19.53 -0.23 19.07
C ILE A 171 -20.85 0.53 19.24
N GLU A 172 -20.95 1.40 20.25
CA GLU A 172 -22.15 2.21 20.51
C GLU A 172 -22.42 3.22 19.37
N LYS A 173 -21.39 3.95 18.94
CA LYS A 173 -21.49 5.02 17.92
C LYS A 173 -21.52 4.49 16.49
N ASN A 174 -21.23 3.21 16.28
CA ASN A 174 -21.26 2.55 14.98
C ASN A 174 -22.18 1.32 15.02
N PRO A 175 -23.50 1.50 15.20
CA PRO A 175 -24.43 0.38 15.16
C PRO A 175 -24.52 -0.19 13.74
N TYR A 176 -24.27 -1.49 13.57
CA TYR A 176 -24.43 -2.15 12.28
C TYR A 176 -25.92 -2.11 11.83
N PRO A 177 -26.24 -1.78 10.56
CA PRO A 177 -25.36 -1.56 9.41
C PRO A 177 -25.13 -0.07 9.06
N LEU A 178 -25.18 0.83 10.03
CA LEU A 178 -25.17 2.27 9.80
C LEU A 178 -23.75 2.87 9.77
N GLY A 179 -23.61 4.02 9.12
CA GLY A 179 -22.37 4.78 9.01
C GLY A 179 -21.34 4.17 8.04
N VAL A 180 -20.18 4.81 7.92
CA VAL A 180 -19.17 4.40 6.92
C VAL A 180 -18.32 3.20 7.31
N ASN A 181 -18.20 2.90 8.60
CA ASN A 181 -17.15 2.01 9.13
C ASN A 181 -17.37 0.50 8.88
N TYR A 182 -18.51 0.13 8.29
CA TYR A 182 -18.82 -1.24 7.82
C TYR A 182 -18.76 -1.42 6.30
N LYS A 183 -18.34 -0.38 5.57
CA LYS A 183 -18.40 -0.38 4.10
C LYS A 183 -17.30 -1.24 3.47
N CYS A 184 -16.07 -1.11 3.94
CA CYS A 184 -14.90 -1.81 3.42
C CYS A 184 -14.53 -3.00 4.31
N GLY A 185 -14.44 -4.20 3.74
CA GLY A 185 -14.13 -5.41 4.51
C GLY A 185 -12.69 -5.45 5.01
N GLN A 186 -11.74 -4.89 4.28
CA GLN A 186 -10.35 -4.77 4.73
C GLN A 186 -10.23 -3.96 6.03
N GLU A 187 -10.93 -2.82 6.13
CA GLU A 187 -10.92 -2.00 7.35
C GLU A 187 -11.55 -2.73 8.53
N ILE A 188 -12.59 -3.54 8.26
CA ILE A 188 -13.18 -4.44 9.26
C ILE A 188 -12.15 -5.46 9.73
N SER A 189 -11.42 -6.11 8.81
CA SER A 189 -10.37 -7.08 9.16
C SER A 189 -9.27 -6.46 10.00
N PHE A 190 -8.77 -5.28 9.62
CA PHE A 190 -7.72 -4.61 10.38
C PHE A 190 -8.17 -4.22 11.79
N ARG A 191 -9.39 -3.72 11.95
CA ARG A 191 -9.98 -3.49 13.28
C ARG A 191 -10.08 -4.78 14.09
N ILE A 192 -10.51 -5.89 13.49
CA ILE A 192 -10.54 -7.20 14.15
C ILE A 192 -9.13 -7.58 14.62
N PHE A 193 -8.09 -7.39 13.80
CA PHE A 193 -6.72 -7.70 14.19
C PHE A 193 -6.25 -6.83 15.36
N ALA A 194 -6.51 -5.53 15.34
CA ALA A 194 -6.20 -4.64 16.46
C ALA A 194 -6.92 -5.10 17.74
N TRP A 195 -8.22 -5.41 17.65
CA TRP A 195 -9.02 -5.86 18.79
C TRP A 195 -8.57 -7.21 19.35
N ILE A 196 -8.14 -8.16 18.51
CA ILE A 196 -7.56 -9.43 18.98
C ILE A 196 -6.27 -9.16 19.78
N ASN A 197 -5.40 -8.28 19.28
CA ASN A 197 -4.18 -7.91 20.01
C ASN A 197 -4.50 -7.20 21.34
N ALA A 198 -5.53 -6.36 21.39
CA ALA A 198 -6.00 -5.75 22.64
C ALA A 198 -6.55 -6.79 23.62
N LEU A 199 -7.41 -7.72 23.17
CA LEU A 199 -7.98 -8.79 23.98
C LEU A 199 -6.92 -9.72 24.59
N GLU A 200 -5.81 -9.95 23.87
CA GLU A 200 -4.66 -10.72 24.37
C GLU A 200 -3.82 -9.91 25.36
N TYR A 201 -3.41 -8.71 24.98
CA TYR A 201 -2.45 -7.92 25.76
C TYR A 201 -3.07 -7.32 27.03
N PHE A 202 -4.28 -6.77 26.94
CA PHE A 202 -5.00 -6.13 28.04
C PHE A 202 -6.04 -7.04 28.71
N ARG A 203 -5.93 -8.35 28.55
CA ARG A 203 -6.93 -9.34 28.98
C ARG A 203 -7.45 -9.13 30.42
N GLU A 204 -6.57 -8.75 31.33
CA GLU A 204 -6.88 -8.60 32.76
C GLU A 204 -7.74 -7.36 33.06
N PHE A 205 -7.84 -6.42 32.13
CA PHE A 205 -8.64 -5.20 32.25
C PHE A 205 -10.06 -5.34 31.69
N PHE A 206 -10.34 -6.36 30.88
CA PHE A 206 -11.68 -6.58 30.34
C PHE A 206 -12.60 -7.19 31.40
N THR A 207 -13.77 -6.59 31.58
CA THR A 207 -14.86 -7.32 32.24
C THR A 207 -15.43 -8.35 31.27
N LYS A 208 -16.16 -9.34 31.81
CA LYS A 208 -16.86 -10.33 30.99
C LYS A 208 -17.87 -9.68 30.04
N GLU A 209 -18.53 -8.61 30.45
CA GLU A 209 -19.50 -7.90 29.62
C GLU A 209 -18.82 -7.17 28.46
N ASP A 210 -17.67 -6.54 28.72
CA ASP A 210 -16.89 -5.86 27.68
C ASP A 210 -16.43 -6.86 26.61
N GLU A 211 -15.86 -8.00 27.04
CA GLU A 211 -15.45 -9.08 26.15
C GLU A 211 -16.65 -9.57 25.31
N GLN A 212 -17.81 -9.77 25.92
CA GLN A 212 -19.03 -10.19 25.20
C GLN A 212 -19.46 -9.21 24.12
N LYS A 213 -19.49 -7.90 24.41
CA LYS A 213 -19.86 -6.86 23.44
C LYS A 213 -18.89 -6.81 22.26
N ILE A 214 -17.59 -6.87 22.56
CA ILE A 214 -16.53 -6.84 21.53
C ILE A 214 -16.60 -8.08 20.65
N VAL A 215 -16.69 -9.27 21.25
CA VAL A 215 -16.74 -10.54 20.50
C VAL A 215 -18.04 -10.66 19.69
N GLN A 216 -19.17 -10.13 20.19
CA GLN A 216 -20.41 -10.03 19.40
C GLN A 216 -20.23 -9.14 18.16
N ASN A 217 -19.50 -8.02 18.30
CA ASN A 217 -19.21 -7.15 17.17
C ASN A 217 -18.23 -7.79 16.19
N ILE A 218 -17.21 -8.52 16.66
CA ILE A 218 -16.33 -9.32 15.80
C ILE A 218 -17.16 -10.34 15.00
N TYR A 219 -18.09 -11.06 15.64
CA TYR A 219 -18.97 -12.00 14.94
C TYR A 219 -19.81 -11.32 13.85
N THR A 220 -20.42 -10.18 14.18
CA THR A 220 -21.18 -9.35 13.22
C THR A 220 -20.30 -8.92 12.04
N SER A 221 -19.08 -8.51 12.34
CA SER A 221 -18.07 -8.06 11.38
C SER A 221 -17.62 -9.19 10.45
N LEU A 222 -17.37 -10.40 10.97
CA LEU A 222 -17.03 -11.59 10.17
C LEU A 222 -18.17 -11.97 9.21
N LEU A 223 -19.42 -11.98 9.70
CA LEU A 223 -20.59 -12.21 8.86
C LEU A 223 -20.73 -11.16 7.75
N ARG A 224 -20.38 -9.90 8.04
CA ARG A 224 -20.38 -8.82 7.05
C ARG A 224 -19.27 -8.98 6.01
N VAL A 225 -18.06 -9.37 6.40
CA VAL A 225 -16.98 -9.66 5.45
C VAL A 225 -17.36 -10.85 4.57
N ASP A 226 -17.85 -11.93 5.18
CA ASP A 226 -18.28 -13.15 4.50
C ASP A 226 -19.31 -12.89 3.37
N ALA A 227 -20.29 -12.03 3.66
CA ALA A 227 -21.36 -11.70 2.74
C ALA A 227 -20.90 -10.92 1.48
N ASN A 228 -19.69 -10.35 1.49
CA ASN A 228 -19.28 -9.35 0.52
C ASN A 228 -17.83 -9.49 0.01
N ILE A 229 -17.05 -10.46 0.49
CA ILE A 229 -15.65 -10.71 0.07
C ILE A 229 -15.47 -10.83 -1.45
N ASP A 230 -16.52 -11.30 -2.15
CA ASP A 230 -16.55 -11.35 -3.61
C ASP A 230 -16.37 -9.98 -4.27
N TYR A 231 -16.78 -8.88 -3.62
CA TYR A 231 -16.53 -7.54 -4.13
C TYR A 231 -15.03 -7.24 -4.18
N ALA A 232 -14.30 -7.53 -3.11
CA ALA A 232 -12.85 -7.36 -3.07
C ALA A 232 -12.17 -8.27 -4.11
N ALA A 233 -12.49 -9.56 -4.12
CA ALA A 233 -11.84 -10.56 -4.98
C ALA A 233 -12.20 -10.44 -6.47
N LYS A 234 -13.41 -9.98 -6.83
CA LYS A 234 -13.89 -9.98 -8.22
C LYS A 234 -14.00 -8.59 -8.85
N SER A 235 -14.26 -7.54 -8.06
CA SER A 235 -14.38 -6.16 -8.56
C SER A 235 -13.10 -5.36 -8.36
N VAL A 236 -12.57 -5.35 -7.12
CA VAL A 236 -11.42 -4.50 -6.78
C VAL A 236 -10.10 -5.14 -7.24
N LYS A 237 -9.94 -6.46 -7.00
CA LYS A 237 -8.78 -7.28 -7.38
C LYS A 237 -7.45 -6.71 -6.87
N ASN A 238 -7.36 -6.46 -5.57
CA ASN A 238 -6.19 -5.89 -4.91
C ASN A 238 -6.00 -6.47 -3.48
N ASN A 239 -5.10 -5.91 -2.67
CA ASN A 239 -4.79 -6.36 -1.31
C ASN A 239 -5.99 -6.48 -0.35
N HIS A 240 -7.15 -5.88 -0.68
CA HIS A 240 -8.36 -6.01 0.14
C HIS A 240 -8.79 -7.48 0.23
N SER A 241 -8.69 -8.25 -0.85
CA SER A 241 -9.15 -9.65 -0.84
C SER A 241 -8.26 -10.53 0.04
N ILE A 242 -6.95 -10.30 0.09
CA ILE A 242 -6.02 -10.97 1.02
C ILE A 242 -6.38 -10.60 2.47
N SER A 243 -6.62 -9.32 2.74
CA SER A 243 -6.96 -8.82 4.09
C SER A 243 -8.33 -9.31 4.59
N GLU A 244 -9.33 -9.34 3.73
CA GLU A 244 -10.67 -9.88 4.02
C GLU A 244 -10.64 -11.38 4.23
N ALA A 245 -9.88 -12.11 3.40
CA ALA A 245 -9.71 -13.55 3.55
C ALA A 245 -8.96 -13.92 4.84
N ALA A 246 -7.92 -13.17 5.20
CA ALA A 246 -7.22 -13.29 6.47
C ALA A 246 -8.16 -13.03 7.66
N GLY A 247 -9.00 -11.99 7.57
CA GLY A 247 -10.02 -11.69 8.58
C GLY A 247 -10.96 -12.87 8.85
N LEU A 248 -11.50 -13.49 7.79
CA LEU A 248 -12.35 -14.67 7.91
C LEU A 248 -11.59 -15.88 8.47
N PHE A 249 -10.40 -16.15 7.96
CA PHE A 249 -9.60 -17.29 8.39
C PHE A 249 -9.22 -17.19 9.86
N ILE A 250 -8.64 -16.06 10.28
CA ILE A 250 -8.23 -15.80 11.67
C ILE A 250 -9.44 -15.79 12.59
N GLY A 251 -10.52 -15.10 12.22
CA GLY A 251 -11.75 -15.08 13.01
C GLY A 251 -12.38 -16.48 13.17
N GLY A 252 -12.37 -17.29 12.11
CA GLY A 252 -12.83 -18.67 12.19
C GLY A 252 -11.99 -19.55 13.11
N LEU A 253 -10.66 -19.35 13.13
CA LEU A 253 -9.75 -20.11 14.00
C LEU A 253 -9.89 -19.73 15.47
N LEU A 254 -9.91 -18.43 15.77
CA LEU A 254 -9.88 -17.93 17.16
C LEU A 254 -11.22 -18.02 17.88
N PHE A 255 -12.32 -18.08 17.14
CA PHE A 255 -13.67 -18.16 17.69
C PHE A 255 -14.39 -19.45 17.29
N PRO A 256 -13.86 -20.66 17.61
CA PRO A 256 -14.40 -21.93 17.12
C PRO A 256 -15.83 -22.21 17.60
N GLN A 257 -16.31 -21.48 18.61
CA GLN A 257 -17.67 -21.61 19.11
C GLN A 257 -18.74 -21.06 18.16
N PHE A 258 -18.42 -20.18 17.21
CA PHE A 258 -19.42 -19.72 16.24
C PHE A 258 -19.85 -20.83 15.29
N LYS A 259 -21.15 -20.86 14.95
CA LYS A 259 -21.71 -21.88 14.05
C LYS A 259 -21.03 -21.87 12.67
N GLU A 260 -20.57 -20.70 12.23
CA GLU A 260 -19.93 -20.47 10.94
C GLU A 260 -18.40 -20.63 10.97
N SER A 261 -17.77 -20.83 12.13
CA SER A 261 -16.31 -20.72 12.26
C SER A 261 -15.55 -21.65 11.33
N LYS A 262 -15.97 -22.93 11.24
CA LYS A 262 -15.38 -23.88 10.29
C LYS A 262 -15.53 -23.41 8.84
N TYR A 263 -16.70 -22.87 8.48
CA TYR A 263 -16.94 -22.30 7.15
C TYR A 263 -16.07 -21.06 6.89
N PHE A 264 -15.86 -20.19 7.88
CA PHE A 264 -14.97 -19.04 7.76
C PHE A 264 -13.51 -19.46 7.56
N VAL A 265 -13.03 -20.48 8.27
CA VAL A 265 -11.69 -21.06 8.06
C VAL A 265 -11.55 -21.58 6.63
N GLU A 266 -12.47 -22.44 6.19
CA GLU A 266 -12.43 -23.04 4.84
C GLU A 266 -12.49 -21.98 3.74
N LYS A 267 -13.43 -21.03 3.85
CA LYS A 267 -13.59 -19.96 2.86
C LYS A 267 -12.41 -18.99 2.87
N GLY A 268 -11.98 -18.54 4.05
CA GLY A 268 -10.82 -17.67 4.21
C GLY A 268 -9.56 -18.29 3.62
N LEU A 269 -9.28 -19.55 3.93
CA LEU A 269 -8.13 -20.27 3.37
C LEU A 269 -8.19 -20.39 1.83
N ASN A 270 -9.37 -20.71 1.29
CA ASN A 270 -9.55 -20.82 -0.16
C ASN A 270 -9.29 -19.49 -0.88
N TYR A 271 -9.76 -18.36 -0.34
CA TYR A 271 -9.43 -17.04 -0.89
C TYR A 271 -7.96 -16.69 -0.66
N LEU A 272 -7.38 -16.97 0.51
CA LEU A 272 -5.95 -16.72 0.76
C LEU A 272 -5.07 -17.42 -0.27
N LEU A 273 -5.31 -18.71 -0.54
CA LEU A 273 -4.56 -19.48 -1.54
C LEU A 273 -4.72 -18.87 -2.95
N LYS A 274 -5.97 -18.62 -3.36
CA LYS A 274 -6.27 -18.10 -4.68
C LYS A 274 -5.69 -16.70 -4.89
N GLU A 275 -5.93 -15.80 -3.95
CA GLU A 275 -5.56 -14.39 -4.06
C GLU A 275 -4.06 -14.20 -3.87
N THR A 276 -3.40 -14.94 -2.97
CA THR A 276 -1.93 -14.89 -2.86
C THR A 276 -1.27 -15.38 -4.14
N SER A 277 -1.76 -16.48 -4.73
CA SER A 277 -1.24 -17.01 -6.00
C SER A 277 -1.48 -16.05 -7.17
N TYR A 278 -2.64 -15.38 -7.21
CA TYR A 278 -2.97 -14.40 -8.24
C TYR A 278 -2.16 -13.11 -8.13
N GLN A 279 -2.00 -12.60 -6.89
CA GLN A 279 -1.46 -11.27 -6.66
C GLN A 279 0.06 -11.23 -6.46
N VAL A 280 0.69 -12.35 -6.08
CA VAL A 280 2.13 -12.47 -5.91
C VAL A 280 2.71 -13.31 -7.06
N TYR A 281 3.44 -12.67 -7.97
CA TYR A 281 4.04 -13.37 -9.11
C TYR A 281 5.12 -14.36 -8.68
N SER A 282 5.57 -15.22 -9.62
CA SER A 282 6.49 -16.33 -9.32
C SER A 282 7.84 -15.86 -8.76
N ASN A 283 8.24 -14.66 -9.13
CA ASN A 283 9.46 -14.00 -8.68
C ASN A 283 9.29 -13.14 -7.41
N GLY A 284 8.08 -13.10 -6.83
CA GLY A 284 7.78 -12.36 -5.60
C GLY A 284 7.30 -10.92 -5.80
N SER A 285 7.34 -10.37 -7.01
CA SER A 285 6.77 -9.05 -7.28
C SER A 285 5.23 -9.06 -7.19
N TYR A 286 4.65 -7.91 -6.82
CA TYR A 286 3.24 -7.81 -6.45
C TYR A 286 2.38 -7.07 -7.50
N ILE A 287 1.14 -7.55 -7.68
CA ILE A 287 0.18 -7.10 -8.72
C ILE A 287 -0.16 -5.60 -8.66
N GLN A 288 -0.07 -4.97 -7.48
CA GLN A 288 -0.41 -3.56 -7.32
C GLN A 288 0.75 -2.61 -7.65
N HIS A 289 1.92 -3.16 -8.00
CA HIS A 289 3.10 -2.38 -8.37
C HIS A 289 3.48 -1.32 -7.32
N SER A 290 3.42 -1.68 -6.04
CA SER A 290 3.70 -0.79 -4.91
C SER A 290 4.43 -1.54 -3.80
N PHE A 291 5.54 -0.98 -3.33
CA PHE A 291 6.30 -1.56 -2.21
C PHE A 291 5.50 -1.50 -0.90
N THR A 292 4.83 -0.39 -0.63
CA THR A 292 3.96 -0.23 0.55
C THR A 292 2.83 -1.26 0.57
N TYR A 293 2.13 -1.44 -0.56
CA TYR A 293 1.04 -2.42 -0.61
C TYR A 293 1.53 -3.85 -0.57
N GLN A 294 2.72 -4.13 -1.10
CA GLN A 294 3.34 -5.43 -0.94
C GLN A 294 3.73 -5.70 0.51
N ARG A 295 4.27 -4.72 1.24
CA ARG A 295 4.54 -4.85 2.68
C ARG A 295 3.26 -5.09 3.47
N LEU A 296 2.19 -4.37 3.18
CA LEU A 296 0.90 -4.60 3.83
C LEU A 296 0.41 -6.05 3.63
N ALA A 297 0.46 -6.55 2.39
CA ALA A 297 0.11 -7.94 2.11
C ALA A 297 1.04 -8.95 2.81
N LEU A 298 2.34 -8.65 2.89
CA LEU A 298 3.33 -9.44 3.62
C LEU A 298 2.99 -9.53 5.12
N ASP A 299 2.69 -8.39 5.76
CA ASP A 299 2.37 -8.32 7.18
C ASP A 299 1.05 -9.04 7.50
N VAL A 300 0.04 -8.95 6.62
CA VAL A 300 -1.22 -9.70 6.75
C VAL A 300 -0.97 -11.21 6.69
N LEU A 301 -0.18 -11.67 5.71
CA LEU A 301 0.16 -13.09 5.58
C LEU A 301 1.04 -13.57 6.75
N SER A 302 1.93 -12.72 7.24
CA SER A 302 2.73 -12.98 8.44
C SER A 302 1.81 -13.19 9.64
N PHE A 303 0.80 -12.33 9.84
CA PHE A 303 -0.15 -12.48 10.93
C PHE A 303 -0.99 -13.76 10.82
N VAL A 304 -1.42 -14.14 9.60
CA VAL A 304 -2.03 -15.46 9.34
C VAL A 304 -1.13 -16.59 9.80
N MET A 305 0.18 -16.52 9.52
CA MET A 305 1.15 -17.54 9.92
C MET A 305 1.36 -17.57 11.44
N VAL A 306 1.45 -16.42 12.11
CA VAL A 306 1.55 -16.34 13.57
C VAL A 306 0.35 -17.04 14.21
N VAL A 307 -0.87 -16.61 13.87
CA VAL A 307 -2.09 -17.19 14.43
C VAL A 307 -2.19 -18.69 14.12
N SER A 308 -1.80 -19.12 12.92
CA SER A 308 -1.82 -20.55 12.57
C SER A 308 -0.87 -21.36 13.44
N LYS A 309 0.34 -20.85 13.74
CA LYS A 309 1.30 -21.53 14.62
C LYS A 309 0.75 -21.66 16.04
N GLU A 310 0.24 -20.58 16.63
CA GLU A 310 -0.35 -20.60 17.98
C GLU A 310 -1.55 -21.57 18.07
N MET A 311 -2.34 -21.63 17.00
CA MET A 311 -3.48 -22.53 16.89
C MET A 311 -3.11 -23.96 16.45
N ASN A 312 -1.82 -24.26 16.26
CA ASN A 312 -1.32 -25.53 15.72
C ASN A 312 -2.02 -25.95 14.41
N TYR A 313 -2.33 -24.97 13.56
CA TYR A 313 -2.94 -25.14 12.25
C TYR A 313 -1.86 -25.23 11.16
N ASN A 314 -1.85 -26.33 10.42
CA ASN A 314 -0.93 -26.50 9.29
C ASN A 314 -1.41 -25.72 8.07
N LEU A 315 -0.71 -24.64 7.74
CA LEU A 315 -0.97 -23.89 6.51
C LEU A 315 -0.48 -24.67 5.28
N PRO A 316 -1.14 -24.51 4.12
CA PRO A 316 -0.62 -25.04 2.87
C PRO A 316 0.73 -24.41 2.50
N ILE A 317 1.66 -25.25 2.07
CA ILE A 317 3.05 -24.87 1.74
C ILE A 317 3.13 -23.78 0.67
N GLU A 318 2.12 -23.69 -0.21
CA GLU A 318 2.03 -22.68 -1.26
C GLU A 318 1.98 -21.25 -0.69
N LEU A 319 1.32 -21.05 0.45
CA LEU A 319 1.30 -19.74 1.13
C LEU A 319 2.69 -19.39 1.66
N GLU A 320 3.36 -20.33 2.32
CA GLU A 320 4.73 -20.15 2.83
C GLU A 320 5.73 -19.83 1.71
N GLN A 321 5.62 -20.55 0.59
CA GLN A 321 6.48 -20.34 -0.58
C GLN A 321 6.26 -18.95 -1.21
N ARG A 322 5.00 -18.53 -1.39
CA ARG A 322 4.70 -17.20 -1.95
C ARG A 322 5.13 -16.09 -1.00
N HIS A 323 4.88 -16.25 0.29
CA HIS A 323 5.34 -15.33 1.33
C HIS A 323 6.87 -15.20 1.31
N GLN A 324 7.61 -16.30 1.19
CA GLN A 324 9.07 -16.26 1.05
C GLN A 324 9.51 -15.47 -0.18
N LYS A 325 8.81 -15.61 -1.31
CA LYS A 325 9.13 -14.83 -2.52
C LYS A 325 8.91 -13.33 -2.33
N MET A 326 7.90 -12.93 -1.56
CA MET A 326 7.71 -11.51 -1.21
C MET A 326 8.86 -10.98 -0.35
N ILE A 327 9.36 -11.78 0.60
CA ILE A 327 10.54 -11.44 1.43
C ILE A 327 11.77 -11.26 0.55
N GLU A 328 12.08 -12.23 -0.31
CA GLU A 328 13.21 -12.17 -1.26
C GLU A 328 13.12 -10.91 -2.16
N PHE A 329 11.92 -10.61 -2.66
CA PHE A 329 11.69 -9.43 -3.50
C PHE A 329 11.97 -8.14 -2.76
N LEU A 330 11.27 -7.88 -1.64
CA LEU A 330 11.42 -6.62 -0.90
C LEU A 330 12.84 -6.45 -0.35
N ASN A 331 13.47 -7.51 0.18
CA ASN A 331 14.85 -7.47 0.68
C ASN A 331 15.86 -7.03 -0.38
N SER A 332 15.58 -7.31 -1.67
CA SER A 332 16.47 -6.93 -2.77
C SER A 332 16.54 -5.41 -3.00
N PHE A 333 15.56 -4.64 -2.52
CA PHE A 333 15.50 -3.17 -2.68
C PHE A 333 15.87 -2.39 -1.41
N VAL A 334 15.99 -3.06 -0.25
CA VAL A 334 16.29 -2.41 1.03
C VAL A 334 17.69 -1.79 1.00
N GLN A 335 17.75 -0.49 1.28
CA GLN A 335 18.97 0.29 1.52
C GLN A 335 19.40 0.19 2.99
N GLN A 336 20.59 0.69 3.34
CA GLN A 336 21.13 0.51 4.71
C GLN A 336 20.30 1.22 5.78
N ASN A 337 19.63 2.32 5.42
CA ASN A 337 18.66 3.02 6.28
C ASN A 337 17.31 2.28 6.41
N GLY A 338 17.17 1.10 5.78
CA GLY A 338 15.95 0.30 5.78
C GLY A 338 14.91 0.70 4.74
N TRP A 339 15.15 1.80 4.00
CA TRP A 339 14.21 2.32 3.03
C TRP A 339 14.30 1.59 1.69
N LEU A 340 13.20 1.62 0.96
CA LEU A 340 13.12 1.26 -0.46
C LEU A 340 12.82 2.52 -1.28
N PRO A 341 13.00 2.49 -2.61
CA PRO A 341 12.37 3.47 -3.50
C PRO A 341 10.89 3.68 -3.16
N ASN A 342 10.40 4.91 -3.19
CA ASN A 342 8.99 5.20 -2.88
C ASN A 342 8.13 4.97 -4.13
N TYR A 343 8.05 3.71 -4.55
CA TYR A 343 7.44 3.36 -5.83
C TYR A 343 6.02 2.80 -5.66
N GLY A 344 5.12 3.32 -6.50
CA GLY A 344 3.73 2.94 -6.58
C GLY A 344 2.84 3.68 -5.57
N SER A 345 1.57 3.25 -5.51
CA SER A 345 0.62 3.84 -4.55
C SER A 345 1.06 3.64 -3.11
N ASN A 346 1.06 4.71 -2.33
CA ASN A 346 1.47 4.74 -0.94
C ASN A 346 0.46 5.57 -0.14
N ASP A 347 -0.32 4.90 0.70
CA ASP A 347 -1.37 5.51 1.50
C ASP A 347 -1.11 5.40 3.02
N GLY A 348 0.16 5.27 3.41
CA GLY A 348 0.51 5.21 4.83
C GLY A 348 0.19 3.88 5.52
N ALA A 349 -0.26 2.87 4.78
CA ALA A 349 -0.66 1.58 5.34
C ALA A 349 0.51 0.87 6.07
N ASN A 350 0.30 0.66 7.36
CA ASN A 350 1.19 -0.06 8.26
C ASN A 350 0.34 -0.89 9.22
N LEU A 351 0.41 -2.22 9.12
CA LEU A 351 -0.53 -3.09 9.82
C LEU A 351 -0.33 -3.05 11.35
N PHE A 352 0.93 -3.05 11.78
CA PHE A 352 1.34 -3.10 13.18
C PHE A 352 2.26 -1.91 13.49
N PRO A 353 1.73 -0.69 13.68
CA PRO A 353 2.53 0.49 14.00
C PRO A 353 3.04 0.45 15.46
N LEU A 354 3.87 -0.55 15.77
CA LEU A 354 4.33 -0.91 17.11
C LEU A 354 5.83 -0.67 17.31
N THR A 355 6.64 -0.66 16.25
CA THR A 355 8.11 -0.81 16.37
C THR A 355 8.88 0.45 16.68
N GLY A 356 8.28 1.62 16.44
CA GLY A 356 8.92 2.92 16.61
C GLY A 356 9.88 3.28 15.47
N ASP A 357 10.10 2.37 14.52
CA ASP A 357 10.84 2.67 13.30
C ASP A 357 10.09 3.71 12.46
N ASN A 358 10.83 4.41 11.61
CA ASN A 358 10.21 5.23 10.58
C ASN A 358 9.34 4.34 9.70
N TYR A 359 8.15 4.83 9.32
CA TYR A 359 7.25 4.16 8.39
C TYR A 359 7.91 3.66 7.10
N ARG A 360 8.93 4.37 6.60
CA ARG A 360 9.66 3.99 5.39
C ARG A 360 10.70 2.89 5.61
N ASP A 361 10.96 2.49 6.85
CA ASP A 361 11.86 1.39 7.18
C ASP A 361 11.12 0.05 7.11
N PHE A 362 11.56 -0.83 6.21
CA PHE A 362 10.92 -2.12 5.96
C PHE A 362 11.53 -3.25 6.79
N ARG A 363 12.63 -3.00 7.52
CA ARG A 363 13.38 -4.05 8.21
C ARG A 363 12.57 -4.77 9.28
N SER A 364 11.72 -4.04 10.01
CA SER A 364 10.82 -4.64 11.01
C SER A 364 9.81 -5.62 10.40
N SER A 365 9.13 -5.23 9.31
CA SER A 365 8.22 -6.13 8.58
C SER A 365 8.95 -7.33 7.97
N LEU A 366 10.16 -7.11 7.44
CA LEU A 366 10.97 -8.17 6.85
C LEU A 366 11.48 -9.18 7.88
N ASN A 367 11.95 -8.71 9.05
CA ASN A 367 12.31 -9.58 10.15
C ASN A 367 11.10 -10.36 10.66
N PHE A 368 9.96 -9.68 10.87
CA PHE A 368 8.73 -10.34 11.28
C PHE A 368 8.33 -11.46 10.31
N ALA A 369 8.28 -11.15 9.02
CA ALA A 369 7.94 -12.11 7.98
C ALA A 369 8.96 -13.26 7.86
N SER A 370 10.25 -12.96 7.95
CA SER A 370 11.31 -13.97 7.85
C SER A 370 11.32 -14.90 9.05
N VAL A 371 11.18 -14.38 10.27
CA VAL A 371 11.16 -15.22 11.47
C VAL A 371 9.90 -16.09 11.51
N VAL A 372 8.72 -15.54 11.20
CA VAL A 372 7.50 -16.38 11.19
C VAL A 372 7.54 -17.45 10.08
N ASN A 373 8.25 -17.23 8.97
CA ASN A 373 8.32 -18.22 7.88
C ASN A 373 9.49 -19.21 8.01
N ARG A 374 10.64 -18.75 8.52
CA ARG A 374 11.92 -19.48 8.48
C ARG A 374 12.71 -19.47 9.78
N ALA A 375 12.21 -18.83 10.84
CA ALA A 375 12.83 -18.74 12.16
C ALA A 375 14.23 -18.07 12.17
N TYR A 376 14.49 -17.17 11.22
CA TYR A 376 15.67 -16.29 11.25
C TYR A 376 15.30 -14.87 10.86
N SER A 377 16.00 -13.91 11.46
CA SER A 377 15.95 -12.50 11.12
C SER A 377 16.88 -12.18 9.94
N LEU A 378 16.54 -11.17 9.14
CA LEU A 378 17.39 -10.66 8.06
C LEU A 378 18.35 -9.57 8.55
N PHE A 379 17.97 -8.88 9.62
CA PHE A 379 18.70 -7.76 10.21
C PHE A 379 18.83 -7.98 11.71
N GLU A 380 20.00 -7.67 12.28
CA GLU A 380 20.27 -7.86 13.72
C GLU A 380 19.37 -6.98 14.61
N GLY A 381 19.05 -5.75 14.17
CA GLY A 381 18.10 -4.84 14.81
C GLY A 381 16.65 -5.02 14.34
N HIS A 382 15.74 -4.11 14.71
CA HIS A 382 14.35 -4.08 14.21
C HIS A 382 13.55 -5.35 14.50
N LYS A 383 13.65 -5.88 15.72
CA LYS A 383 12.99 -7.13 16.15
C LYS A 383 11.72 -6.92 16.97
N LYS A 384 11.20 -5.68 17.06
CA LYS A 384 10.05 -5.37 17.94
C LYS A 384 8.79 -6.17 17.62
N LEU A 385 8.47 -6.43 16.34
CA LEU A 385 7.35 -7.31 15.98
C LEU A 385 7.62 -8.78 16.32
N VAL A 386 8.87 -9.23 16.14
CA VAL A 386 9.32 -10.59 16.51
C VAL A 386 9.16 -10.79 18.01
N GLU A 387 9.64 -9.83 18.82
CA GLU A 387 9.51 -9.79 20.28
C GLU A 387 8.04 -9.74 20.73
N PHE A 388 7.22 -8.92 20.06
CA PHE A 388 5.82 -8.73 20.43
C PHE A 388 4.97 -9.98 20.21
N PHE A 389 5.23 -10.74 19.14
CA PHE A 389 4.54 -12.00 18.86
C PHE A 389 5.29 -13.24 19.39
N SER A 390 6.23 -13.06 20.33
CA SER A 390 6.97 -14.15 20.98
C SER A 390 7.62 -15.15 20.01
N LEU A 391 8.06 -14.69 18.84
CA LEU A 391 8.57 -15.58 17.80
C LEU A 391 10.00 -16.03 18.09
N GLU A 392 10.26 -17.33 17.88
CA GLU A 392 11.60 -17.90 18.01
C GLU A 392 12.49 -17.47 16.82
N ASP A 393 13.45 -16.59 17.10
CA ASP A 393 14.50 -16.16 16.17
C ASP A 393 15.80 -16.89 16.47
N LYS A 394 16.19 -17.82 15.61
CA LYS A 394 17.33 -18.72 15.84
C LYS A 394 18.67 -18.10 15.49
N GLU A 395 18.68 -17.25 14.47
CA GLU A 395 19.89 -16.62 13.95
C GLU A 395 19.55 -15.40 13.10
N THR A 396 20.56 -14.58 12.79
CA THR A 396 20.45 -13.54 11.78
C THR A 396 21.16 -14.00 10.51
N ARG A 397 20.47 -13.91 9.37
CA ARG A 397 20.95 -14.40 8.07
C ARG A 397 20.73 -13.37 6.97
N GLU A 398 21.80 -13.05 6.27
CA GLU A 398 21.72 -12.28 5.03
C GLU A 398 21.24 -13.17 3.86
N LEU A 399 20.38 -12.60 3.02
CA LEU A 399 19.89 -13.24 1.80
C LEU A 399 20.50 -12.60 0.57
N ASP A 400 20.83 -13.44 -0.42
CA ASP A 400 21.26 -12.99 -1.74
C ASP A 400 20.20 -12.07 -2.36
N LYS A 401 20.60 -10.83 -2.65
CA LYS A 401 19.73 -9.85 -3.31
C LYS A 401 19.68 -10.12 -4.81
N LYS A 402 18.48 -10.25 -5.36
CA LYS A 402 18.26 -10.43 -6.80
C LYS A 402 18.19 -9.08 -7.48
N ILE A 403 18.69 -9.02 -8.71
CA ILE A 403 18.70 -7.78 -9.51
C ILE A 403 17.63 -7.77 -10.62
N LYS A 404 16.89 -8.87 -10.81
CA LYS A 404 15.97 -9.06 -11.94
C LYS A 404 14.68 -9.74 -11.54
N PHE A 405 13.55 -9.08 -11.84
CA PHE A 405 12.21 -9.57 -11.57
C PHE A 405 11.30 -9.41 -12.80
N ASN A 406 11.46 -10.30 -13.78
CA ASN A 406 10.80 -10.22 -15.11
C ASN A 406 9.26 -10.16 -15.08
N ASP A 407 8.58 -10.91 -14.21
CA ASP A 407 7.12 -10.96 -14.20
C ASP A 407 6.50 -9.59 -13.92
N GLY A 408 7.08 -8.88 -12.94
CA GLY A 408 6.68 -7.56 -12.53
C GLY A 408 7.41 -6.45 -13.28
N GLY A 409 8.57 -6.70 -13.88
CA GLY A 409 9.37 -5.72 -14.63
C GLY A 409 10.32 -4.86 -13.81
N TYR A 410 10.91 -5.40 -12.73
CA TYR A 410 11.81 -4.65 -11.86
C TYR A 410 13.25 -5.07 -12.12
N TYR A 411 14.12 -4.08 -12.29
CA TYR A 411 15.54 -4.26 -12.59
C TYR A 411 16.37 -3.37 -11.67
N ILE A 412 17.51 -3.88 -11.21
CA ILE A 412 18.43 -3.16 -10.33
C ILE A 412 19.80 -3.12 -10.99
N LEU A 413 20.32 -1.93 -11.25
CA LEU A 413 21.74 -1.73 -11.55
C LEU A 413 22.43 -1.29 -10.28
N LYS A 414 23.57 -1.90 -9.93
CA LYS A 414 24.27 -1.53 -8.69
C LYS A 414 25.77 -1.77 -8.79
N ASN A 415 26.52 -0.91 -8.11
CA ASN A 415 27.93 -1.11 -7.83
C ASN A 415 28.22 -0.60 -6.40
N LYS A 416 29.48 -0.26 -6.10
CA LYS A 416 29.85 0.27 -4.79
C LYS A 416 29.21 1.63 -4.47
N ASN A 417 29.02 2.47 -5.49
CA ASN A 417 28.63 3.86 -5.33
C ASN A 417 27.14 4.11 -5.63
N PHE A 418 26.52 3.24 -6.43
CA PHE A 418 25.16 3.41 -6.93
C PHE A 418 24.27 2.21 -6.62
N PHE A 419 23.03 2.52 -6.29
CA PHE A 419 21.90 1.61 -6.42
C PHE A 419 20.85 2.29 -7.30
N SER A 420 20.48 1.67 -8.42
CA SER A 420 19.47 2.22 -9.33
C SER A 420 18.37 1.22 -9.57
N PHE A 421 17.12 1.67 -9.45
CA PHE A 421 15.94 0.83 -9.67
C PHE A 421 15.21 1.30 -10.92
N LEU A 422 14.90 0.35 -11.81
CA LEU A 422 14.29 0.60 -13.11
C LEU A 422 12.99 -0.21 -13.31
N ARG A 423 12.02 0.43 -13.98
CA ARG A 423 10.76 -0.18 -14.42
C ARG A 423 10.73 -0.50 -15.91
N CYS A 424 10.54 -1.78 -16.27
CA CYS A 424 10.34 -2.19 -17.67
C CYS A 424 9.49 -3.46 -17.79
N HIS A 425 8.22 -3.36 -18.20
CA HIS A 425 7.44 -4.52 -18.62
C HIS A 425 6.20 -4.16 -19.43
N SER A 426 5.49 -5.19 -19.88
CA SER A 426 4.13 -5.06 -20.37
C SER A 426 3.13 -5.34 -19.24
N TYR A 427 2.24 -4.40 -18.95
CA TYR A 427 1.20 -4.58 -17.93
C TYR A 427 0.29 -5.76 -18.30
N LYS A 428 0.09 -6.65 -17.32
CA LYS A 428 -0.84 -7.80 -17.35
C LYS A 428 -2.05 -7.56 -16.45
N ASP A 429 -1.84 -6.78 -15.40
CA ASP A 429 -2.84 -6.39 -14.41
C ASP A 429 -2.90 -4.86 -14.29
N ARG A 430 -3.81 -4.36 -13.45
CA ARG A 430 -4.19 -2.95 -13.43
C ARG A 430 -3.02 -2.05 -12.98
N PRO A 431 -2.52 -1.13 -13.82
CA PRO A 431 -1.47 -0.18 -13.45
C PRO A 431 -1.99 0.90 -12.49
N ALA A 432 -1.05 1.56 -11.79
CA ALA A 432 -1.33 2.66 -10.86
C ALA A 432 -0.81 4.03 -11.37
N SER A 433 0.23 4.04 -12.20
CA SER A 433 1.04 5.21 -12.57
C SER A 433 1.51 5.12 -14.03
N ASN A 434 1.96 6.24 -14.61
CA ASN A 434 2.50 6.35 -15.97
C ASN A 434 4.03 6.45 -15.94
N ASP A 435 4.67 5.35 -15.58
CA ASP A 435 6.04 5.32 -15.06
C ASP A 435 6.96 4.34 -15.79
N MET A 436 6.59 3.89 -16.99
CA MET A 436 7.44 2.97 -17.73
C MET A 436 8.79 3.63 -18.02
N PHE A 437 9.86 2.89 -17.77
CA PHE A 437 11.25 3.34 -17.76
C PHE A 437 11.64 4.30 -16.65
N HIS A 438 10.79 4.52 -15.63
CA HIS A 438 11.22 5.23 -14.42
C HIS A 438 12.53 4.65 -13.87
N LEU A 439 13.47 5.53 -13.55
CA LEU A 439 14.77 5.22 -12.95
C LEU A 439 14.94 5.99 -11.63
N ASP A 440 14.94 5.29 -10.50
CA ASP A 440 15.40 5.82 -9.22
C ASP A 440 16.93 5.69 -9.16
N ILE A 441 17.64 6.69 -8.64
CA ILE A 441 19.10 6.69 -8.48
C ILE A 441 19.47 7.02 -7.04
N TRP A 442 20.12 6.07 -6.37
CA TRP A 442 20.59 6.19 -5.00
C TRP A 442 22.10 6.15 -4.91
N SER A 443 22.64 6.93 -3.97
CA SER A 443 24.03 6.86 -3.54
C SER A 443 24.12 7.17 -2.04
N ASP A 444 24.95 6.44 -1.29
CA ASP A 444 25.16 6.64 0.15
C ASP A 444 23.85 6.77 0.96
N ASN A 445 22.86 5.94 0.64
CA ASN A 445 21.50 5.92 1.23
C ASN A 445 20.63 7.16 0.96
N LYS A 446 21.07 8.07 0.10
CA LYS A 446 20.27 9.18 -0.42
C LYS A 446 19.65 8.80 -1.76
N ASN A 447 18.36 9.08 -1.95
CA ASN A 447 17.69 8.93 -3.23
C ASN A 447 17.82 10.24 -4.03
N ILE A 448 18.85 10.34 -4.85
CA ILE A 448 19.25 11.58 -5.55
C ILE A 448 18.22 11.97 -6.60
N PHE A 449 17.78 11.02 -7.41
CA PHE A 449 16.70 11.19 -8.38
C PHE A 449 15.62 10.17 -8.10
N CYS A 450 14.41 10.63 -7.77
CA CYS A 450 13.40 9.79 -7.14
C CYS A 450 12.04 9.83 -7.84
N ASP A 451 11.22 8.83 -7.56
CA ASP A 451 9.78 8.87 -7.84
C ASP A 451 9.07 9.97 -7.04
N ALA A 452 8.09 10.64 -7.65
CA ALA A 452 7.28 11.65 -6.99
C ALA A 452 6.30 11.07 -5.95
N GLY A 453 6.03 9.77 -5.96
CA GLY A 453 5.10 9.12 -5.04
C GLY A 453 3.64 9.25 -5.50
N SER A 454 2.69 9.29 -4.56
CA SER A 454 1.25 9.23 -4.90
C SER A 454 0.32 10.23 -4.20
N TYR A 455 0.80 10.92 -3.17
CA TYR A 455 0.07 11.96 -2.43
C TYR A 455 -1.29 11.53 -1.88
N SER A 456 -2.38 11.92 -2.54
CA SER A 456 -3.74 11.77 -2.05
C SER A 456 -4.66 11.24 -3.15
N TYR A 457 -5.64 10.42 -2.75
CA TYR A 457 -6.66 9.95 -3.67
C TYR A 457 -7.76 10.98 -3.93
N ASN A 458 -7.92 11.96 -3.04
CA ASN A 458 -8.93 13.00 -3.11
C ASN A 458 -8.29 14.36 -3.38
N THR A 459 -7.72 14.52 -4.57
CA THR A 459 -7.19 15.79 -5.08
C THR A 459 -7.63 15.99 -6.53
N ASP A 460 -7.51 17.20 -7.06
CA ASP A 460 -7.84 17.46 -8.46
C ASP A 460 -6.95 16.65 -9.42
N LYS A 461 -7.52 16.26 -10.55
CA LYS A 461 -6.86 15.37 -11.53
C LYS A 461 -5.58 15.98 -12.10
N LYS A 462 -5.50 17.30 -12.26
CA LYS A 462 -4.33 17.96 -12.85
C LYS A 462 -3.17 17.93 -11.86
N PHE A 463 -3.42 18.26 -10.59
CA PHE A 463 -2.41 18.20 -9.55
C PHE A 463 -1.96 16.76 -9.26
N LYS A 464 -2.90 15.80 -9.25
CA LYS A 464 -2.57 14.37 -9.12
C LYS A 464 -1.55 13.90 -10.16
N ASN A 465 -1.59 14.49 -11.36
CA ASN A 465 -0.69 14.13 -12.45
C ASN A 465 0.78 14.48 -12.17
N ASN A 466 1.08 15.37 -11.22
CA ASN A 466 2.45 15.63 -10.77
C ASN A 466 3.10 14.41 -10.10
N PHE A 467 2.28 13.47 -9.62
CA PHE A 467 2.72 12.31 -8.86
C PHE A 467 2.66 11.04 -9.71
N ILE A 468 1.48 10.73 -10.28
CA ILE A 468 1.21 9.47 -11.01
C ILE A 468 1.27 9.60 -12.54
N GLY A 469 1.48 10.82 -13.04
CA GLY A 469 1.71 11.09 -14.47
C GLY A 469 3.19 10.99 -14.80
N VAL A 470 3.52 10.95 -16.09
CA VAL A 470 4.92 10.83 -16.56
C VAL A 470 5.84 11.90 -15.97
N ILE A 471 5.29 13.09 -15.71
CA ILE A 471 6.01 14.23 -15.15
C ILE A 471 6.51 14.00 -13.71
N GLY A 472 5.94 13.03 -12.99
CA GLY A 472 6.38 12.60 -11.67
C GLY A 472 7.46 11.51 -11.68
N HIS A 473 7.90 11.08 -12.86
CA HIS A 473 8.81 9.94 -13.02
C HIS A 473 10.05 10.32 -13.85
N ASN A 474 11.17 9.63 -13.59
CA ASN A 474 12.44 9.86 -14.28
C ASN A 474 12.48 9.11 -15.61
N THR A 475 11.71 9.59 -16.59
CA THR A 475 11.53 8.97 -17.91
C THR A 475 11.28 10.02 -18.99
N VAL A 476 11.01 9.59 -20.22
CA VAL A 476 10.68 10.48 -21.35
C VAL A 476 9.18 10.68 -21.49
N MET A 477 8.79 11.94 -21.70
CA MET A 477 7.44 12.37 -22.06
C MET A 477 7.44 12.87 -23.51
N ILE A 478 6.46 12.43 -24.29
CA ILE A 478 6.25 12.83 -25.69
C ILE A 478 5.02 13.72 -25.79
N ASN A 479 5.12 14.87 -26.46
CA ASN A 479 4.02 15.79 -26.75
C ASN A 479 3.16 16.13 -25.51
N ASN A 480 3.81 16.37 -24.37
CA ASN A 480 3.15 16.63 -23.08
C ASN A 480 2.07 15.59 -22.71
N SER A 481 2.25 14.34 -23.14
CA SER A 481 1.28 13.26 -22.97
C SER A 481 1.77 12.17 -22.03
N ASN A 482 0.84 11.65 -21.23
CA ASN A 482 1.08 10.45 -20.42
C ASN A 482 1.19 9.20 -21.30
N GLN A 483 1.83 8.16 -20.76
CA GLN A 483 1.98 6.87 -21.44
C GLN A 483 0.67 6.09 -21.59
N MET A 484 -0.31 6.34 -20.71
CA MET A 484 -1.63 5.72 -20.70
C MET A 484 -2.72 6.77 -20.43
N ALA A 485 -3.95 6.47 -20.85
CA ALA A 485 -5.09 7.36 -20.64
C ALA A 485 -5.88 6.96 -19.39
N GLN A 486 -6.04 7.88 -18.44
CA GLN A 486 -6.84 7.65 -17.23
C GLN A 486 -8.34 7.81 -17.52
N VAL A 487 -9.10 6.73 -17.30
CA VAL A 487 -10.55 6.61 -17.60
C VAL A 487 -11.44 6.54 -16.37
N LEU A 488 -10.89 6.12 -15.23
CA LEU A 488 -11.53 6.09 -13.91
C LEU A 488 -10.55 6.63 -12.86
N ASN A 489 -11.02 6.95 -11.65
CA ASN A 489 -10.14 7.42 -10.55
C ASN A 489 -8.92 6.52 -10.31
N PHE A 490 -9.10 5.22 -10.53
CA PHE A 490 -8.06 4.19 -10.42
C PHE A 490 -8.00 3.26 -11.65
N GLY A 491 -8.39 3.75 -12.83
CA GLY A 491 -8.44 2.92 -14.03
C GLY A 491 -7.83 3.62 -15.24
N TYR A 492 -6.94 2.91 -15.93
CA TYR A 492 -6.30 3.36 -17.16
C TYR A 492 -6.71 2.47 -18.33
N SER A 493 -6.87 3.06 -19.51
CA SER A 493 -6.95 2.35 -20.79
C SER A 493 -5.60 2.39 -21.50
N ASN A 494 -5.43 1.54 -22.52
CA ASN A 494 -4.19 1.44 -23.30
C ASN A 494 -2.95 1.14 -22.44
N TRP A 495 -3.05 0.11 -21.59
CA TRP A 495 -1.96 -0.28 -20.71
C TRP A 495 -0.63 -0.44 -21.45
N THR A 496 0.39 0.26 -20.95
CA THR A 496 1.72 0.33 -21.55
C THR A 496 2.30 -1.05 -21.83
N LYS A 497 2.96 -1.16 -23.00
CA LYS A 497 3.76 -2.30 -23.39
C LYS A 497 5.21 -1.87 -23.49
N ALA A 498 6.08 -2.58 -22.80
CA ALA A 498 7.53 -2.46 -22.92
C ALA A 498 8.19 -3.83 -22.83
N LYS A 499 9.44 -3.89 -23.28
CA LYS A 499 10.27 -5.09 -23.30
C LYS A 499 11.71 -4.74 -22.93
N CYS A 500 12.28 -5.52 -22.01
CA CYS A 500 13.73 -5.54 -21.77
C CYS A 500 14.38 -6.39 -22.87
N ILE A 501 15.35 -5.80 -23.56
CA ILE A 501 16.11 -6.41 -24.66
C ILE A 501 17.36 -7.07 -24.09
N ASP A 502 18.12 -6.32 -23.28
CA ASP A 502 19.33 -6.80 -22.62
C ASP A 502 19.42 -6.25 -21.19
N PHE A 503 20.04 -7.01 -20.29
CA PHE A 503 20.20 -6.61 -18.89
C PHE A 503 21.25 -7.45 -18.15
N ASP A 504 22.15 -6.74 -17.46
CA ASP A 504 23.02 -7.25 -16.39
C ASP A 504 23.09 -6.22 -15.22
N GLU A 505 24.02 -6.40 -14.28
CA GLU A 505 24.14 -5.52 -13.09
C GLU A 505 24.63 -4.09 -13.41
N ASN A 506 25.22 -3.88 -14.59
CA ASN A 506 25.82 -2.62 -15.04
C ASN A 506 25.20 -2.09 -16.35
N HIS A 507 24.30 -2.83 -16.99
CA HIS A 507 23.69 -2.44 -18.26
C HIS A 507 22.20 -2.80 -18.32
N PHE A 508 21.39 -1.91 -18.90
CA PHE A 508 20.02 -2.17 -19.30
C PHE A 508 19.75 -1.61 -20.68
N LEU A 509 19.09 -2.39 -21.53
CA LEU A 509 18.51 -1.93 -22.79
C LEU A 509 17.04 -2.36 -22.88
N GLY A 510 16.15 -1.45 -23.25
CA GLY A 510 14.74 -1.78 -23.45
C GLY A 510 14.00 -0.85 -24.41
N GLU A 511 12.86 -1.34 -24.91
CA GLU A 511 11.91 -0.57 -25.74
C GLU A 511 10.54 -0.40 -25.05
N ASN A 512 10.02 0.82 -25.10
CA ASN A 512 8.72 1.25 -24.61
C ASN A 512 7.84 1.70 -25.79
N TYR A 513 6.64 1.10 -25.89
CA TYR A 513 5.70 1.32 -26.98
C TYR A 513 4.48 2.15 -26.56
N ALA A 514 4.51 2.81 -25.40
CA ALA A 514 3.40 3.63 -24.90
C ALA A 514 2.88 4.65 -25.93
N TYR A 515 3.80 5.31 -26.63
CA TYR A 515 3.49 6.39 -27.58
C TYR A 515 3.23 5.90 -29.02
N LYS A 516 3.38 4.61 -29.29
CA LYS A 516 3.31 4.05 -30.65
C LYS A 516 1.92 4.18 -31.26
N LYS A 517 0.86 4.00 -30.46
CA LYS A 517 -0.53 4.05 -30.96
C LYS A 517 -0.95 5.48 -31.32
N GLU A 518 -0.52 6.46 -30.53
CA GLU A 518 -0.97 7.85 -30.64
C GLU A 518 -0.07 8.68 -31.56
N PHE A 519 1.25 8.52 -31.45
CA PHE A 519 2.24 9.33 -32.17
C PHE A 519 3.10 8.52 -33.15
N GLY A 520 2.97 7.19 -33.20
CA GLY A 520 3.86 6.33 -33.99
C GLY A 520 5.27 6.18 -33.41
N VAL A 521 5.57 6.86 -32.29
CA VAL A 521 6.88 6.94 -31.66
C VAL A 521 7.18 5.71 -30.80
N VAL A 522 8.44 5.27 -30.85
CA VAL A 522 8.99 4.24 -29.95
C VAL A 522 10.12 4.86 -29.13
N HIS A 523 10.10 4.62 -27.82
CA HIS A 523 11.13 5.07 -26.89
C HIS A 523 12.02 3.88 -26.55
N GLU A 524 13.29 3.92 -26.93
CA GLU A 524 14.31 2.98 -26.47
C GLU A 524 15.19 3.66 -25.41
N ARG A 525 15.48 2.96 -24.32
CA ARG A 525 16.35 3.43 -23.25
C ARG A 525 17.49 2.44 -23.05
N ASP A 526 18.71 2.95 -23.15
CA ASP A 526 19.97 2.27 -22.82
C ASP A 526 20.57 2.96 -21.59
N ILE A 527 20.88 2.18 -20.55
CA ILE A 527 21.50 2.66 -19.33
C ILE A 527 22.77 1.86 -19.11
N LYS A 528 23.89 2.57 -18.96
CA LYS A 528 25.17 2.00 -18.55
C LYS A 528 25.59 2.58 -17.21
N LEU A 529 25.89 1.70 -16.26
CA LEU A 529 26.47 2.02 -14.97
C LEU A 529 27.98 1.79 -15.03
N GLU A 530 28.74 2.84 -14.77
CA GLU A 530 30.18 2.82 -14.54
C GLU A 530 30.45 3.14 -13.05
N ASP A 531 31.70 3.02 -12.59
CA ASP A 531 32.04 3.16 -11.17
C ASP A 531 31.58 4.49 -10.56
N ASP A 532 31.75 5.60 -11.30
CA ASP A 532 31.51 6.97 -10.85
C ASP A 532 30.33 7.65 -11.56
N LYS A 533 29.68 7.00 -12.53
CA LYS A 533 28.60 7.63 -13.30
C LYS A 533 27.59 6.65 -13.89
N ILE A 534 26.41 7.20 -14.17
CA ILE A 534 25.34 6.56 -14.93
C ILE A 534 25.19 7.31 -16.24
N ILE A 535 25.25 6.59 -17.36
CA ILE A 535 25.00 7.12 -18.71
C ILE A 535 23.63 6.60 -19.15
N VAL A 536 22.73 7.51 -19.50
CA VAL A 536 21.39 7.21 -19.99
C VAL A 536 21.24 7.74 -21.42
N ILE A 537 20.93 6.85 -22.35
CA ILE A 537 20.68 7.18 -23.75
C ILE A 537 19.20 6.86 -24.04
N ASP A 538 18.42 7.89 -24.34
CA ASP A 538 17.04 7.77 -24.78
C ASP A 538 16.94 8.02 -26.28
N ASN A 539 16.70 6.95 -27.04
CA ASN A 539 16.49 6.97 -28.49
C ASN A 539 14.99 7.07 -28.80
N ILE A 540 14.56 8.19 -29.37
CA ILE A 540 13.17 8.43 -29.76
C ILE A 540 13.04 8.21 -31.27
N LYS A 541 12.43 7.09 -31.65
CA LYS A 541 12.39 6.55 -33.01
C LYS A 541 11.04 6.73 -33.67
N ASN A 542 11.03 6.77 -35.01
CA ASN A 542 9.85 6.88 -35.88
C ASN A 542 9.09 8.21 -35.79
N ILE A 543 9.79 9.32 -35.52
CA ILE A 543 9.22 10.67 -35.56
C ILE A 543 8.91 11.03 -37.02
N LYS A 544 7.67 11.50 -37.27
CA LYS A 544 7.18 11.88 -38.60
C LYS A 544 6.69 13.32 -38.71
N GLU A 545 6.50 13.97 -37.58
CA GLU A 545 6.00 15.33 -37.44
C GLU A 545 6.74 16.00 -36.28
N ASP A 546 6.61 17.32 -36.17
CA ASP A 546 7.25 18.07 -35.10
C ASP A 546 6.79 17.54 -33.73
N THR A 547 7.76 17.06 -32.95
CA THR A 547 7.51 16.32 -31.71
C THR A 547 8.29 16.96 -30.57
N ASN A 548 7.57 17.30 -29.50
CA ASN A 548 8.14 17.77 -28.24
C ASN A 548 8.59 16.56 -27.41
N ILE A 549 9.88 16.51 -27.09
CA ILE A 549 10.49 15.45 -26.29
C ILE A 549 11.00 16.07 -24.98
N LYS A 550 10.61 15.49 -23.85
CA LYS A 550 11.05 15.89 -22.52
C LYS A 550 11.63 14.69 -21.77
N GLN A 551 12.92 14.72 -21.45
CA GLN A 551 13.50 13.80 -20.46
C GLN A 551 13.44 14.46 -19.09
N ILE A 552 12.77 13.80 -18.14
CA ILE A 552 12.43 14.35 -16.83
C ILE A 552 13.29 13.70 -15.74
N TRP A 553 13.70 14.51 -14.77
CA TRP A 553 14.38 14.08 -13.54
C TRP A 553 13.82 14.84 -12.34
N ASN A 554 13.29 14.14 -11.34
CA ASN A 554 12.77 14.72 -10.10
C ASN A 554 13.76 14.49 -8.97
N THR A 555 14.00 15.52 -8.16
CA THR A 555 14.90 15.47 -7.01
C THR A 555 14.37 16.29 -5.85
N LYS A 556 14.72 15.88 -4.63
CA LYS A 556 14.47 16.62 -3.38
C LYS A 556 15.62 17.56 -3.01
N PHE A 557 16.74 17.47 -3.72
CA PHE A 557 17.93 18.24 -3.43
C PHE A 557 17.88 19.57 -4.16
N ASP A 558 18.48 20.58 -3.53
CA ASP A 558 18.76 21.84 -4.19
C ASP A 558 19.70 21.63 -5.38
N ILE A 559 19.61 22.55 -6.34
CA ILE A 559 20.42 22.50 -7.55
C ILE A 559 21.24 23.77 -7.74
N ASP A 560 22.45 23.61 -8.28
CA ASP A 560 23.25 24.73 -8.78
C ASP A 560 23.39 24.61 -10.30
N LYS A 561 23.03 25.68 -11.03
CA LYS A 561 23.24 25.71 -12.48
C LYS A 561 24.73 25.91 -12.78
N ILE A 562 25.28 25.05 -13.63
CA ILE A 562 26.67 25.17 -14.10
C ILE A 562 26.67 25.90 -15.44
N ASP A 563 25.91 25.40 -16.42
CA ASP A 563 25.69 26.00 -17.73
C ASP A 563 24.32 25.58 -18.31
N GLU A 564 23.99 25.90 -19.56
CA GLU A 564 22.69 25.56 -20.17
C GLU A 564 22.43 24.04 -20.32
N TYR A 565 23.46 23.21 -20.14
CA TYR A 565 23.45 21.77 -20.40
C TYR A 565 23.73 20.92 -19.14
N SER A 566 24.17 21.55 -18.05
CA SER A 566 24.60 20.86 -16.84
C SER A 566 24.18 21.55 -15.54
N LEU A 567 23.85 20.74 -14.54
CA LEU A 567 23.50 21.17 -13.19
C LEU A 567 24.18 20.29 -12.15
N LYS A 568 24.46 20.87 -10.98
CA LYS A 568 24.84 20.13 -9.79
C LYS A 568 23.60 19.80 -8.96
N VAL A 569 23.52 18.57 -8.44
CA VAL A 569 22.47 18.05 -7.56
C VAL A 569 23.17 17.29 -6.43
N ASP A 570 23.18 17.83 -5.21
CA ASP A 570 24.02 17.30 -4.11
C ASP A 570 25.50 17.17 -4.56
N GLU A 571 26.08 15.97 -4.50
CA GLU A 571 27.44 15.65 -4.96
C GLU A 571 27.51 15.20 -6.44
N PHE A 572 26.40 15.28 -7.17
CA PHE A 572 26.29 14.82 -8.55
C PHE A 572 26.28 15.97 -9.55
N ILE A 573 26.85 15.73 -10.73
CA ILE A 573 26.63 16.57 -11.92
C ILE A 573 25.77 15.79 -12.90
N ILE A 574 24.61 16.34 -13.24
CA ILE A 574 23.78 15.87 -14.34
C ILE A 574 24.01 16.76 -15.56
N SER A 575 24.32 16.15 -16.70
CA SER A 575 24.56 16.86 -17.97
C SER A 575 23.87 16.15 -19.13
N SER A 576 23.43 16.91 -20.14
CA SER A 576 22.80 16.35 -21.34
C SER A 576 23.25 17.06 -22.62
N ASN A 577 23.03 16.42 -23.77
CA ASN A 577 23.24 17.03 -25.09
C ASN A 577 22.13 18.02 -25.51
N ILE A 578 21.12 18.23 -24.66
CA ILE A 578 20.04 19.21 -24.84
C ILE A 578 19.93 20.15 -23.64
N ARG A 579 19.33 21.33 -23.87
CA ARG A 579 19.21 22.36 -22.83
C ARG A 579 18.23 21.94 -21.75
N HIS A 580 18.56 22.29 -20.52
CA HIS A 580 17.69 22.04 -19.38
C HIS A 580 16.70 23.20 -19.14
N LYS A 581 15.58 22.86 -18.52
CA LYS A 581 14.68 23.77 -17.80
C LYS A 581 14.52 23.25 -16.38
N VAL A 582 14.29 24.16 -15.45
CA VAL A 582 14.03 23.83 -14.04
C VAL A 582 12.60 24.23 -13.74
N GLU A 583 11.83 23.30 -13.22
CA GLU A 583 10.46 23.50 -12.77
C GLU A 583 10.31 23.03 -11.32
N THR A 584 9.25 23.48 -10.65
CA THR A 584 8.85 22.92 -9.36
C THR A 584 8.31 21.49 -9.57
N SER A 585 8.80 20.55 -8.76
CA SER A 585 8.20 19.22 -8.59
C SER A 585 7.47 19.14 -7.26
N TYR A 586 6.64 18.12 -7.10
CA TYR A 586 5.98 17.81 -5.83
C TYR A 586 6.28 16.36 -5.52
N ILE A 587 6.85 16.08 -4.35
CA ILE A 587 7.32 14.74 -3.99
C ILE A 587 6.64 14.33 -2.68
N SER A 588 5.98 13.18 -2.71
CA SER A 588 5.13 12.70 -1.64
C SER A 588 5.61 11.34 -1.13
N ASP A 589 6.29 11.37 0.01
CA ASP A 589 6.69 10.17 0.75
C ASP A 589 5.56 9.58 1.61
N TYR A 590 4.56 10.40 1.92
CA TYR A 590 3.51 10.11 2.88
C TYR A 590 2.14 10.44 2.33
N TYR A 591 1.11 9.70 2.76
CA TYR A 591 -0.25 9.96 2.33
C TYR A 591 -0.69 11.36 2.76
N ASN A 592 -1.33 12.09 1.84
CA ASN A 592 -1.88 13.41 2.10
C ASN A 592 -0.83 14.47 2.52
N PHE A 593 0.45 14.21 2.28
CA PHE A 593 1.55 15.14 2.50
C PHE A 593 2.51 15.12 1.30
N TYR A 594 3.06 16.28 0.96
CA TYR A 594 4.11 16.40 -0.06
C TYR A 594 5.05 17.56 0.29
N ASP A 595 6.29 17.44 -0.17
CA ASP A 595 7.27 18.51 -0.18
C ASP A 595 7.36 19.09 -1.59
N GLU A 596 7.71 20.38 -1.69
CA GLU A 596 8.17 20.95 -2.95
C GLU A 596 9.58 20.45 -3.24
N GLY A 597 9.81 20.02 -4.48
CA GLY A 597 11.11 19.61 -4.97
C GLY A 597 11.44 20.28 -6.29
N ILE A 598 12.47 19.78 -6.96
CA ILE A 598 12.94 20.29 -8.24
C ILE A 598 12.73 19.25 -9.34
N ARG A 599 12.28 19.70 -10.50
CA ARG A 599 12.20 18.94 -11.74
C ARG A 599 13.17 19.53 -12.75
N ILE A 600 14.13 18.72 -13.18
CA ILE A 600 15.03 19.03 -14.29
C ILE A 600 14.42 18.43 -15.55
N VAL A 601 14.20 19.26 -16.56
CA VAL A 601 13.60 18.85 -17.83
C VAL A 601 14.55 19.19 -18.96
N PHE A 602 15.08 18.16 -19.61
CA PHE A 602 15.84 18.27 -20.84
C PHE A 602 14.85 18.21 -22.01
N GLU A 603 14.66 19.33 -22.71
CA GLU A 603 13.56 19.51 -23.68
C GLU A 603 14.04 19.94 -25.06
N ILE A 604 13.44 19.35 -26.10
CA ILE A 604 13.65 19.72 -27.51
C ILE A 604 12.39 19.48 -28.34
N ASP A 605 12.18 20.33 -29.35
CA ASP A 605 11.23 20.09 -30.43
C ASP A 605 12.01 19.66 -31.68
N THR A 606 11.61 18.55 -32.29
CA THR A 606 12.30 17.98 -33.45
C THR A 606 11.33 17.30 -34.42
N PRO A 607 11.53 17.47 -35.74
CA PRO A 607 10.75 16.77 -36.76
C PRO A 607 11.35 15.41 -37.17
N LYS A 608 12.44 14.97 -36.53
CA LYS A 608 13.16 13.73 -36.85
C LYS A 608 13.56 12.99 -35.57
N ASP A 609 13.87 11.70 -35.73
CA ASP A 609 14.42 10.84 -34.68
C ASP A 609 15.58 11.54 -33.96
N PHE A 610 15.61 11.36 -32.64
CA PHE A 610 16.54 12.08 -31.77
C PHE A 610 17.03 11.21 -30.64
N GLU A 611 18.31 11.39 -30.30
CA GLU A 611 18.99 10.71 -29.20
C GLU A 611 19.28 11.74 -28.09
N ILE A 612 18.74 11.51 -26.90
CA ILE A 612 19.10 12.26 -25.70
C ILE A 612 20.14 11.45 -24.94
N LYS A 613 21.34 12.02 -24.76
CA LYS A 613 22.41 11.44 -23.96
C LYS A 613 22.57 12.25 -22.69
N THR A 614 22.32 11.61 -21.55
CA THR A 614 22.42 12.22 -20.22
C THR A 614 23.44 11.45 -19.38
N ILE A 615 24.32 12.18 -18.70
CA ILE A 615 25.36 11.62 -17.83
C ILE A 615 25.13 12.18 -16.43
N ILE A 616 25.05 11.28 -15.45
CA ILE A 616 24.96 11.59 -14.03
C ILE A 616 26.23 11.08 -13.37
N GLU A 617 27.13 12.00 -13.02
CA GLU A 617 28.47 11.70 -12.51
C GLU A 617 28.56 12.10 -11.04
N LYS A 618 29.02 11.19 -10.18
CA LYS A 618 29.38 11.48 -8.80
C LYS A 618 30.71 12.23 -8.80
N LYS A 619 30.77 13.38 -8.13
CA LYS A 619 32.02 14.11 -7.91
C LYS A 619 32.54 13.81 -6.51
N ASP A 620 33.86 13.61 -6.42
CA ASP A 620 34.60 13.42 -5.18
C ASP A 620 34.58 14.66 -4.27
#